data_AF-A0A318B0I2-F1
#
_entry.id   AF-A0A318B0I2-F1
#
_cell.length_a   1.000
_cell.length_b   1.000
_cell.length_c   1.000
_cell.angle_alpha   90.00
_cell.angle_beta   90.00
_cell.angle_gamma   90.00
#
_symmetry.space_group_name_H-M   'P 1'
#
loop_
_entity.id
_entity.type
_entity.pdbx_description
1 polymer ?
#
loop_
_entity_poly.entity_id
_entity_poly.type
_entity_poly.pdbx_seq_one_letter_code
_entity_poly.pdbx_strand_id
1 'polypeptide(L)'
;MIGAPHEEPLDVAAAWCVRLAEGELTNAEHAELEAWFAADPEHRALLDDAVSAWRAVDDQAMSPGMVALRGEALEDLRRAQRSRWSRRPGRRAMIGGALAAC
;
A
#
# COMPACT_ATOMS: atom_id res chain seq x y z
N MET A 1 -10.45 -29.27 6.03
CA MET A 1 -10.71 -29.33 4.58
C MET A 1 -10.68 -27.90 4.08
N ILE A 2 -9.51 -27.46 3.59
CA ILE A 2 -9.38 -26.21 2.82
C ILE A 2 -9.77 -26.62 1.40
N GLY A 3 -10.89 -26.08 0.91
CA GLY A 3 -11.47 -26.46 -0.37
C GLY A 3 -10.49 -26.25 -1.53
N ALA A 4 -10.58 -27.12 -2.53
CA ALA A 4 -9.91 -26.97 -3.81
C ALA A 4 -10.29 -25.62 -4.46
N PRO A 5 -9.44 -25.05 -5.34
CA PRO A 5 -9.68 -23.75 -5.94
C PRO A 5 -10.76 -23.86 -7.00
N HIS A 6 -12.01 -23.69 -6.60
CA HIS A 6 -12.97 -23.03 -7.47
C HIS A 6 -12.65 -21.55 -7.28
N GLU A 7 -11.92 -20.94 -8.23
CA GLU A 7 -11.76 -19.48 -8.23
C GLU A 7 -13.17 -18.92 -8.40
N GLU A 8 -13.77 -18.48 -7.30
CA GLU A 8 -15.09 -17.89 -7.32
C GLU A 8 -15.05 -16.72 -8.32
N PRO A 9 -16.10 -16.52 -9.16
CA PRO A 9 -16.09 -15.44 -10.14
C PRO A 9 -15.76 -14.06 -9.54
N LEU A 10 -16.11 -13.86 -8.26
CA LEU A 10 -15.74 -12.69 -7.48
C LEU A 10 -14.22 -12.58 -7.22
N ASP A 11 -13.54 -13.69 -6.92
CA ASP A 11 -12.09 -13.71 -6.73
C ASP A 11 -11.35 -13.39 -8.04
N VAL A 12 -11.85 -13.90 -9.17
CA VAL A 12 -11.33 -13.57 -10.51
C VAL A 12 -11.54 -12.08 -10.82
N ALA A 13 -12.73 -11.54 -10.51
CA ALA A 13 -13.04 -10.12 -10.65
C ALA A 13 -12.10 -9.25 -9.80
N ALA A 14 -11.86 -9.63 -8.54
CA ALA A 14 -10.93 -8.94 -7.65
C ALA A 14 -9.50 -8.96 -8.20
N ALA A 15 -9.05 -10.10 -8.75
CA ALA A 15 -7.73 -10.22 -9.37
C ALA A 15 -7.60 -9.32 -10.61
N TRP A 16 -8.63 -9.21 -11.43
CA TRP A 16 -8.66 -8.25 -12.55
C TRP A 16 -8.65 -6.80 -12.08
N CYS A 17 -9.39 -6.47 -11.00
CA CYS A 17 -9.38 -5.15 -10.40
C CYS A 17 -7.96 -4.73 -9.97
N VAL A 18 -7.18 -5.64 -9.38
CA VAL A 18 -5.78 -5.37 -9.00
C VAL A 18 -4.91 -5.13 -10.22
N ARG A 19 -4.97 -5.99 -11.25
CA ARG A 19 -4.18 -5.81 -12.48
C ARG A 19 -4.46 -4.48 -13.17
N LEU A 20 -5.74 -4.08 -13.25
CA LEU A 20 -6.15 -2.80 -13.80
C LEU A 20 -5.65 -1.59 -12.97
N ALA A 21 -5.45 -1.77 -11.66
CA ALA A 21 -4.88 -0.73 -10.80
C ALA A 21 -3.35 -0.61 -10.93
N GLU A 22 -2.66 -1.67 -11.34
CA GLU A 22 -1.20 -1.70 -11.51
C GLU A 22 -0.72 -1.00 -12.79
N GLY A 23 -1.58 -0.88 -13.81
CA GLY A 23 -1.27 -0.15 -15.03
C GLY A 23 -2.05 -0.63 -16.25
N GLU A 24 -1.49 -0.35 -17.44
CA GLU A 24 -2.06 -0.81 -18.71
C GLU A 24 -1.91 -2.32 -18.86
N LEU A 25 -3.00 -2.99 -19.25
CA LEU A 25 -2.96 -4.40 -19.59
C LEU A 25 -2.23 -4.61 -20.91
N THR A 26 -1.50 -5.71 -21.00
CA THR A 26 -0.94 -6.18 -22.27
C THR A 26 -2.05 -6.64 -23.21
N ASN A 27 -1.75 -6.75 -24.51
CA ASN A 27 -2.70 -7.29 -25.48
C ASN A 27 -3.18 -8.71 -25.13
N ALA A 28 -2.33 -9.52 -24.51
CA ALA A 28 -2.69 -10.87 -24.07
C ALA A 28 -3.70 -10.83 -22.92
N GLU A 29 -3.44 -10.01 -21.90
CA GLU A 29 -4.34 -9.84 -20.76
C GLU A 29 -5.69 -9.23 -21.17
N HIS A 30 -5.69 -8.30 -22.14
CA HIS A 30 -6.93 -7.80 -22.72
C HIS A 30 -7.76 -8.91 -23.38
N ALA A 31 -7.12 -9.82 -24.11
CA ALA A 31 -7.82 -10.95 -24.74
C ALA A 31 -8.36 -11.94 -23.69
N GLU A 32 -7.61 -12.18 -22.62
CA GLU A 32 -8.05 -13.01 -21.48
C GLU A 32 -9.24 -12.41 -20.75
N LEU A 33 -9.22 -11.09 -20.52
CA LEU A 33 -10.32 -10.37 -19.89
C LEU A 33 -11.59 -10.40 -20.76
N GLU A 34 -11.47 -10.18 -22.08
CA GLU A 34 -12.62 -10.28 -22.98
C GLU A 34 -13.16 -11.71 -23.09
N ALA A 35 -12.28 -12.73 -23.09
CA ALA A 35 -12.71 -14.11 -23.04
C ALA A 35 -13.48 -14.42 -21.75
N TRP A 36 -13.04 -13.88 -20.62
CA TRP A 36 -13.74 -14.01 -19.34
C TRP A 36 -15.11 -13.32 -19.38
N PHE A 37 -15.23 -12.12 -19.95
CA PHE A 37 -16.54 -11.46 -20.13
C PHE A 37 -17.47 -12.18 -21.11
N ALA A 38 -16.93 -12.87 -22.11
CA ALA A 38 -17.73 -13.65 -23.05
C ALA A 38 -18.26 -14.96 -22.44
N ALA A 39 -17.61 -15.46 -21.39
CA ALA A 39 -18.00 -16.70 -20.72
C ALA A 39 -19.28 -16.55 -19.89
N ASP A 40 -19.49 -15.40 -19.24
CA ASP A 40 -20.69 -15.10 -18.46
C ASP A 40 -21.00 -13.59 -18.48
N PRO A 41 -22.22 -13.17 -18.85
CA PRO A 41 -22.63 -11.77 -18.78
C PRO A 41 -22.54 -11.15 -17.37
N GLU A 42 -22.65 -11.94 -16.29
CA GLU A 42 -22.57 -11.46 -14.91
C GLU A 42 -21.15 -11.03 -14.51
N HIS A 43 -20.11 -11.57 -15.17
CA HIS A 43 -18.72 -11.22 -14.89
C HIS A 43 -18.42 -9.72 -15.02
N ARG A 44 -19.10 -9.03 -15.94
CA ARG A 44 -18.96 -7.56 -16.07
C ARG A 44 -19.47 -6.84 -14.82
N ALA A 45 -20.58 -7.28 -14.25
CA ALA A 45 -21.12 -6.70 -13.02
C ALA A 45 -20.21 -6.97 -11.82
N LEU A 46 -19.68 -8.19 -11.71
CA LEU A 46 -18.75 -8.54 -10.63
C LEU A 46 -17.47 -7.69 -10.66
N LEU A 47 -16.93 -7.42 -11.85
CA LEU A 47 -15.77 -6.53 -11.96
C LEU A 47 -16.13 -5.08 -11.61
N ASP A 48 -17.30 -4.59 -12.04
CA ASP A 48 -17.77 -3.24 -11.71
C ASP A 48 -17.97 -3.07 -10.20
N ASP A 49 -18.52 -4.08 -9.53
CA ASP A 49 -18.66 -4.12 -8.07
C ASP A 49 -17.30 -4.11 -7.37
N ALA A 50 -16.34 -4.93 -7.84
CA ALA A 50 -14.99 -4.97 -7.29
C ALA A 50 -14.27 -3.62 -7.43
N VAL A 51 -14.37 -2.99 -8.60
CA VAL A 51 -13.80 -1.65 -8.87
C VAL A 51 -14.48 -0.59 -8.00
N SER A 52 -15.80 -0.67 -7.84
CA SER A 52 -16.57 0.26 -7.00
C SER A 52 -16.17 0.16 -5.53
N ALA A 53 -16.04 -1.06 -5.01
CA ALA A 53 -15.56 -1.31 -3.66
C ALA A 53 -14.12 -0.78 -3.46
N TRP A 54 -13.22 -1.01 -4.42
CA TRP A 54 -11.86 -0.50 -4.37
C TRP A 54 -11.81 1.04 -4.34
N ARG A 55 -12.56 1.70 -5.22
CA ARG A 55 -12.66 3.16 -5.26
C ARG A 55 -13.23 3.75 -3.97
N ALA A 56 -14.26 3.12 -3.40
CA ALA A 56 -14.84 3.58 -2.14
C ALA A 56 -13.80 3.58 -1.01
N VAL A 57 -12.92 2.57 -0.95
CA VAL A 57 -11.82 2.53 0.03
C VAL A 57 -10.78 3.63 -0.25
N ASP A 58 -10.42 3.84 -1.51
CA ASP A 58 -9.45 4.88 -1.89
C ASP A 58 -9.96 6.30 -1.57
N ASP A 59 -11.23 6.58 -1.86
CA ASP A 59 -11.89 7.84 -1.52
C ASP A 59 -11.88 8.11 -0.02
N GLN A 60 -12.15 7.07 0.79
CA GLN A 60 -12.08 7.18 2.26
C GLN A 60 -10.65 7.41 2.73
N ALA A 61 -9.67 6.75 2.13
CA ALA A 61 -8.25 6.93 2.45
C ALA A 61 -7.78 8.37 2.16
N MET A 62 -8.34 9.01 1.14
CA MET A 62 -8.06 10.39 0.76
C MET A 62 -8.92 11.43 1.50
N SER A 63 -9.81 11.00 2.40
CA SER A 63 -10.61 11.93 3.19
C SER A 63 -9.73 12.88 4.02
N PRO A 64 -10.14 14.16 4.23
CA PRO A 64 -9.34 15.12 4.98
C PRO A 64 -8.94 14.64 6.39
N GLY A 65 -9.83 13.90 7.05
CA GLY A 65 -9.57 13.32 8.37
C GLY A 65 -8.48 12.24 8.35
N MET A 66 -8.51 11.33 7.37
CA MET A 66 -7.49 10.29 7.22
C MET A 66 -6.12 10.87 6.84
N VAL A 67 -6.11 11.88 5.96
CA VAL A 67 -4.88 12.59 5.58
C VAL A 67 -4.28 13.33 6.78
N ALA A 68 -5.10 14.03 7.57
CA ALA A 68 -4.66 14.70 8.79
C ALA A 68 -4.06 13.72 9.80
N LEU A 69 -4.76 12.60 10.07
CA LEU A 69 -4.30 11.55 10.99
C LEU A 69 -2.94 10.97 10.56
N ARG A 70 -2.76 10.70 9.26
CA ARG A 70 -1.46 10.25 8.72
C ARG A 70 -0.38 11.32 8.89
N GLY A 71 -0.72 12.59 8.66
CA GLY A 71 0.16 13.73 8.88
C GLY A 71 0.68 13.79 10.32
N GLU A 72 -0.22 13.73 11.30
CA GLU A 72 0.10 13.75 12.72
C GLU A 72 1.02 12.58 13.13
N ALA A 73 0.70 11.36 12.70
CA ALA A 73 1.52 10.18 12.98
C ALA A 73 2.95 10.30 12.41
N LEU A 74 3.09 10.85 11.20
CA LEU A 74 4.40 11.11 10.59
C LEU A 74 5.18 12.20 11.35
N GLU A 75 4.51 13.24 11.84
CA GLU A 75 5.13 14.29 12.64
C GLU A 75 5.63 13.78 14.00
N ASP A 76 4.85 12.95 14.67
CA ASP A 76 5.24 12.33 15.93
C ASP A 76 6.45 11.40 15.76
N LEU A 77 6.47 10.60 14.69
CA LEU A 77 7.64 9.80 14.33
C LEU A 77 8.89 10.67 14.12
N ARG A 78 8.77 11.76 13.36
CA ARG A 78 9.89 12.70 13.13
C ARG A 78 10.36 13.35 14.44
N ARG A 79 9.43 13.72 15.33
CA ARG A 79 9.76 14.30 16.65
C ARG A 79 10.53 13.31 17.52
N ALA A 80 10.07 12.05 17.59
CA ALA A 80 10.76 10.98 18.31
C ALA A 80 12.17 10.74 17.76
N GLN A 81 12.34 10.67 16.44
CA GLN A 81 13.64 10.49 15.80
C GLN A 81 14.63 11.64 16.11
N ARG A 82 14.17 12.90 16.03
CA ARG A 82 15.00 14.07 16.40
C ARG A 82 15.45 14.02 17.86
N SER A 83 14.54 13.69 18.78
CA SER A 83 14.85 13.58 20.20
C SER A 83 15.86 12.45 20.51
N ARG A 84 15.85 11.37 19.71
CA ARG A 84 16.82 10.28 19.83
C ARG A 84 18.21 10.68 19.34
N TRP A 85 18.29 11.51 18.30
CA TRP A 85 19.55 12.01 17.78
C TRP A 85 20.17 13.06 18.72
N SER A 86 19.37 13.94 19.32
CA SER A 86 19.86 14.92 20.30
C SER A 86 20.33 14.29 21.62
N ARG A 87 19.83 13.08 21.94
CA ARG A 87 20.24 12.29 23.11
C ARG A 87 21.47 11.40 22.89
N ARG A 88 22.03 11.30 21.69
CA ARG A 88 23.35 10.67 21.50
C ARG A 88 24.42 11.65 21.98
N PRO A 89 25.09 11.41 23.13
CA PRO A 89 26.19 12.26 23.54
C PRO A 89 27.26 12.21 22.43
N GLY A 90 27.55 13.36 21.84
CA GLY A 90 28.50 13.44 20.75
C GLY A 90 29.88 12.94 21.19
N ARG A 91 30.57 12.21 20.30
CA ARG A 91 32.01 11.84 20.38
C ARG A 91 32.95 13.02 20.73
N ARG A 92 32.45 14.25 20.80
CA ARG A 92 33.16 15.46 21.23
C ARG A 92 33.51 15.49 22.73
N ALA A 93 32.91 14.64 23.56
CA ALA A 93 33.29 14.53 24.98
C ALA A 93 34.59 13.74 25.21
N MET A 94 35.23 13.16 24.18
CA MET A 94 36.48 12.38 24.27
C MET A 94 37.70 13.09 23.66
N ILE A 95 37.72 14.43 23.56
CA ILE A 95 38.92 15.20 23.18
C ILE A 95 39.31 16.12 24.34
N GLY A 96 39.67 15.52 25.48
CA GLY A 96 40.09 16.26 26.66
C GLY A 96 40.76 15.35 27.66
N GLY A 97 42.00 14.94 27.39
CA GLY A 97 42.81 14.22 28.38
C GLY A 97 43.93 13.37 27.79
N ALA A 98 45.02 14.01 27.36
CA ALA A 98 46.36 13.41 27.33
C ALA A 98 47.43 14.51 27.18
N LEU A 99 47.71 15.22 28.27
CA LEU A 99 48.95 15.96 28.46
C LEU A 99 49.56 15.49 29.78
N ALA A 100 50.59 14.66 29.72
CA ALA A 100 51.76 14.62 30.62
C ALA A 100 52.49 13.27 30.49
N ALA A 101 53.62 13.28 29.79
CA ALA A 101 54.84 12.54 30.16
C ALA A 101 55.94 12.88 29.13
N CYS A 102 56.74 13.90 29.45
CA CYS A 102 58.11 14.07 28.95
C CYS A 102 59.02 13.99 30.16
#